data_AF-A0AAW7X824-F1
#
_entry.id   AF-A0AAW7X824-F1
#
_cell.length_a   1.000
_cell.length_b   1.000
_cell.length_c   1.000
_cell.angle_alpha   90.00
_cell.angle_beta   90.00
_cell.angle_gamma   90.00
#
_symmetry.space_group_name_H-M   'P 1'
#
loop_
_entity.id
_entity.type
_entity.pdbx_description
1 polymer ?
#
loop_
_entity_poly.entity_id
_entity_poly.type
_entity_poly.pdbx_seq_one_letter_code
_entity_poly.pdbx_strand_id
1 'polypeptide(L)'
;MKLRLNGSDIDEVVTESMLEKHLMSLPGGDADSFLILSKSELSYIQTSGSSNEGFILEYQEGDIAKHYTCTTSPLSTSQVLNAFKGYLIGSESWKVDLSWEKEDLSSDSSSFGAFKLLLIGLLIFVVTIVLFNA
;
A
#
# COMPACT_ATOMS: atom_id res chain seq x y z
N MET A 1 8.53 10.80 5.77
CA MET A 1 7.55 10.11 4.91
C MET A 1 8.18 9.95 3.54
N LYS A 2 8.02 8.78 2.93
CA LYS A 2 8.53 8.46 1.59
C LYS A 2 7.39 7.96 0.74
N LEU A 3 7.22 8.49 -0.47
CA LEU A 3 6.23 8.04 -1.44
C LEU A 3 6.92 7.18 -2.50
N ARG A 4 6.34 6.02 -2.80
CA ARG A 4 6.78 5.12 -3.88
C ARG A 4 5.63 4.88 -4.84
N LEU A 5 5.91 4.99 -6.13
CA LEU A 5 4.98 4.67 -7.21
C LEU A 5 5.60 3.55 -8.04
N ASN A 6 4.90 2.41 -8.14
CA ASN A 6 5.32 1.28 -8.98
C ASN A 6 6.80 0.88 -8.75
N GLY A 7 7.21 0.85 -7.48
CA GLY A 7 8.58 0.51 -7.05
C GLY A 7 9.62 1.64 -7.13
N SER A 8 9.28 2.80 -7.71
CA SER A 8 10.18 3.95 -7.78
C SER A 8 9.92 4.94 -6.66
N ASP A 9 10.98 5.40 -5.99
CA ASP A 9 10.90 6.46 -4.99
C ASP A 9 10.61 7.82 -5.65
N ILE A 10 9.79 8.64 -5.00
CA ILE A 10 9.56 10.03 -5.36
C ILE A 10 10.39 10.92 -4.44
N ASP A 11 11.47 11.51 -4.98
CA ASP A 11 12.46 12.32 -4.24
C ASP A 11 12.00 13.77 -3.99
N GLU A 12 10.73 13.94 -3.63
CA GLU A 12 10.13 15.23 -3.33
C GLU A 12 9.39 15.19 -1.98
N VAL A 13 9.12 16.36 -1.41
CA VAL A 13 8.28 16.45 -0.22
C VAL A 13 6.87 15.97 -0.56
N VAL A 14 6.39 14.96 0.15
CA VAL A 14 5.06 14.38 -0.07
C VAL A 14 4.00 15.40 0.31
N THR A 15 3.16 15.78 -0.66
CA THR A 15 2.01 16.68 -0.48
C THR A 15 0.70 15.98 -0.81
N GLU A 16 -0.41 16.53 -0.34
CA GLU A 16 -1.74 16.00 -0.68
C GLU A 16 -2.01 15.99 -2.19
N SER A 17 -1.58 17.03 -2.91
CA SER A 17 -1.74 17.11 -4.37
C SER A 17 -0.93 16.04 -5.10
N MET A 18 0.25 15.71 -4.57
CA MET A 18 1.09 14.63 -5.11
C MET A 18 0.43 13.26 -4.91
N LEU A 19 -0.16 13.01 -3.73
CA LEU A 19 -0.93 11.80 -3.45
C LEU A 19 -2.10 11.65 -4.43
N GLU A 20 -2.88 12.72 -4.62
CA GLU A 20 -4.01 12.74 -5.55
C GLU A 20 -3.57 12.48 -6.99
N LYS A 21 -2.54 13.21 -7.46
CA LYS A 21 -1.97 13.04 -8.81
C LYS A 21 -1.55 11.60 -9.07
N HIS A 22 -0.78 11.00 -8.15
CA HIS A 22 -0.24 9.67 -8.37
C HIS A 22 -1.28 8.56 -8.22
N LEU A 23 -2.21 8.70 -7.28
CA LEU A 23 -3.34 7.79 -7.14
C LEU A 23 -4.20 7.76 -8.42
N MET A 24 -4.49 8.93 -8.99
CA MET A 24 -5.25 9.06 -10.24
C MET A 24 -4.49 8.54 -11.47
N SER A 25 -3.17 8.41 -11.38
CA SER A 25 -2.34 7.91 -12.49
C SER A 25 -2.15 6.39 -12.50
N LEU A 26 -2.67 5.68 -11.49
CA LEU A 26 -2.54 4.23 -11.42
C LEU A 26 -3.35 3.55 -12.55
N PRO A 27 -2.70 2.76 -13.42
CA PRO A 27 -3.35 2.17 -14.59
C PRO A 27 -4.31 1.02 -14.25
N GLY A 28 -4.23 0.41 -13.06
CA GLY A 28 -4.98 -0.79 -12.71
C GLY A 28 -4.46 -2.05 -13.40
N GLY A 29 -5.18 -3.16 -13.30
CA GLY A 29 -4.94 -4.41 -14.05
C GLY A 29 -3.67 -5.23 -13.73
N ASP A 30 -2.54 -4.59 -13.40
CA ASP A 30 -1.22 -5.20 -13.29
C ASP A 30 -0.66 -5.24 -11.86
N ALA A 31 0.26 -6.17 -11.61
CA ALA A 31 0.98 -6.28 -10.33
C ALA A 31 1.88 -5.06 -10.06
N ASP A 32 2.20 -4.27 -11.08
CA ASP A 32 3.06 -3.09 -10.97
C ASP A 32 2.27 -1.78 -10.84
N SER A 33 0.97 -1.83 -10.52
CA SER A 33 0.11 -0.64 -10.38
C SER A 33 -0.20 -0.34 -8.91
N PHE A 34 0.76 0.24 -8.19
CA PHE A 34 0.63 0.49 -6.75
C PHE A 34 1.27 1.80 -6.28
N LEU A 35 0.73 2.33 -5.18
CA LEU A 35 1.23 3.52 -4.49
C LEU A 35 1.46 3.18 -3.02
N ILE A 36 2.63 3.51 -2.48
CA ILE A 36 3.01 3.24 -1.08
C ILE A 36 3.47 4.54 -0.43
N LEU A 37 2.91 4.86 0.73
CA LEU A 37 3.37 5.95 1.60
C LEU A 37 3.94 5.37 2.89
N SER A 38 5.25 5.55 3.11
CA SER A 38 5.99 4.91 4.21
C SER A 38 6.47 5.92 5.25
N LYS A 39 6.29 5.61 6.54
CA LYS A 39 6.97 6.24 7.68
C LYS A 39 8.35 5.62 7.91
N SER A 40 8.43 4.31 7.76
CA SER A 40 9.64 3.48 7.83
C SER A 40 9.45 2.25 6.94
N GLU A 41 10.49 1.41 6.79
CA GLU A 41 10.39 0.19 5.99
C GLU A 41 9.33 -0.80 6.52
N LEU A 42 9.01 -0.77 7.82
CA LEU A 42 7.99 -1.65 8.41
C LEU A 42 6.67 -0.94 8.75
N SER A 43 6.55 0.36 8.44
CA SER A 43 5.35 1.14 8.71
C SER A 43 4.94 1.92 7.48
N TYR A 44 3.88 1.48 6.80
CA TYR A 44 3.40 2.07 5.55
C TYR A 44 1.90 1.87 5.35
N ILE A 45 1.31 2.66 4.44
CA ILE A 45 0.00 2.42 3.84
C ILE A 45 0.21 2.25 2.33
N GLN A 46 -0.48 1.30 1.72
CA GLN A 46 -0.37 1.01 0.28
C GLN A 46 -1.72 0.77 -0.37
N THR A 47 -1.79 1.04 -1.67
CA THR A 47 -2.98 0.75 -2.48
C THR A 47 -2.58 0.20 -3.85
N SER A 48 -3.46 -0.59 -4.43
CA SER A 48 -3.38 -1.07 -5.81
C SER A 48 -4.77 -1.06 -6.45
N GLY A 49 -4.82 -0.82 -7.75
CA GLY A 49 -6.06 -0.70 -8.53
C GLY A 49 -6.07 0.57 -9.36
N SER A 50 -7.27 0.99 -9.78
CA SER A 50 -7.46 2.19 -10.60
C SER A 50 -8.76 2.90 -10.22
N SER A 51 -8.92 4.13 -10.70
CA SER A 51 -10.18 4.88 -10.54
C SER A 51 -11.39 4.22 -11.22
N ASN A 52 -11.16 3.35 -12.21
CA ASN A 52 -12.20 2.65 -12.95
C ASN A 52 -12.62 1.33 -12.29
N GLU A 53 -11.67 0.61 -11.70
CA GLU A 53 -11.88 -0.71 -11.09
C GLU A 53 -12.09 -0.62 -9.57
N GLY A 54 -11.73 0.53 -8.99
CA GLY A 54 -11.57 0.74 -7.57
C GLY A 54 -10.26 0.16 -7.04
N PHE A 55 -10.09 0.27 -5.73
CA PHE A 55 -8.81 0.05 -5.08
C PHE A 55 -8.90 -0.95 -3.93
N ILE A 56 -7.81 -1.69 -3.72
CA ILE A 56 -7.54 -2.44 -2.50
C ILE A 56 -6.55 -1.62 -1.67
N LEU A 57 -6.78 -1.51 -0.37
CA LEU A 57 -5.97 -0.71 0.55
C LEU A 57 -5.46 -1.58 1.69
N GLU A 58 -4.19 -1.42 2.03
CA GLU A 58 -3.52 -2.18 3.08
C GLU A 58 -2.60 -1.26 3.89
N TYR A 59 -2.27 -1.66 5.11
CA TYR A 59 -1.22 -1.00 5.90
C TYR A 59 -0.47 -1.98 6.79
N GLN A 60 0.76 -1.61 7.15
CA GLN A 60 1.60 -2.32 8.12
C GLN A 60 2.08 -1.36 9.22
N GLU A 61 2.21 -1.85 10.45
CA GLU A 61 2.65 -1.04 11.60
C GLU A 61 3.82 -1.66 12.39
N GLY A 62 5.04 -1.33 11.98
CA GLY A 62 6.29 -1.61 12.68
C GLY A 62 6.72 -3.07 12.72
N ASP A 63 5.80 -4.00 12.45
CA ASP A 63 6.02 -5.44 12.46
C ASP A 63 5.25 -6.07 11.29
N ILE A 64 5.86 -7.07 10.66
CA ILE A 64 5.26 -7.86 9.57
C ILE A 64 3.99 -8.56 10.07
N ALA A 65 3.98 -9.01 11.33
CA ALA A 65 2.79 -9.59 11.96
C ALA A 65 1.72 -8.55 12.30
N LYS A 66 1.86 -7.29 11.89
CA LYS A 66 0.87 -6.21 12.03
C LYS A 66 0.55 -5.62 10.66
N HIS A 67 0.27 -6.50 9.70
CA HIS A 67 -0.24 -6.17 8.36
C HIS A 67 -1.76 -6.35 8.34
N TYR A 68 -2.46 -5.38 7.79
CA TYR A 68 -3.90 -5.32 7.73
C TYR A 68 -4.37 -4.97 6.31
N THR A 69 -5.43 -5.63 5.88
CA THR A 69 -6.12 -5.41 4.60
C THR A 69 -7.49 -4.81 4.85
N CYS A 70 -7.89 -3.82 4.05
CA CYS A 70 -9.22 -3.25 4.13
C CYS A 70 -10.24 -4.25 3.56
N THR A 71 -11.23 -4.62 4.37
CA THR A 71 -12.28 -5.57 3.98
C THR A 71 -13.39 -4.91 3.17
N THR A 72 -13.52 -3.59 3.27
CA THR A 72 -14.41 -2.82 2.40
C THR A 72 -13.71 -2.61 1.07
N SER A 73 -14.03 -3.44 0.07
CA SER A 73 -13.42 -3.41 -1.27
C SER A 73 -14.48 -3.71 -2.34
N PRO A 74 -14.40 -3.09 -3.54
CA PRO A 74 -13.39 -2.11 -3.95
C PRO A 74 -13.65 -0.70 -3.39
N LEU A 75 -12.59 0.00 -2.97
CA LEU A 75 -12.66 1.38 -2.49
C LEU A 75 -12.67 2.38 -3.64
N SER A 76 -13.37 3.49 -3.45
CA SER A 76 -13.30 4.65 -4.36
C SER A 76 -12.02 5.46 -4.17
N THR A 77 -11.67 6.26 -5.18
CA THR A 77 -10.53 7.20 -5.13
C THR A 77 -10.58 8.10 -3.90
N SER A 78 -11.75 8.63 -3.54
CA SER A 78 -11.90 9.55 -2.41
C SER A 78 -11.63 8.86 -1.07
N GLN A 79 -12.08 7.62 -0.89
CA GLN A 79 -11.82 6.83 0.33
C GLN A 79 -10.32 6.56 0.49
N VAL A 80 -9.65 6.11 -0.57
CA VAL A 80 -8.20 5.86 -0.56
C VAL A 80 -7.42 7.15 -0.31
N LEU A 81 -7.76 8.23 -1.02
CA LEU A 81 -7.09 9.51 -0.87
C LEU A 81 -7.23 10.05 0.55
N ASN A 82 -8.42 9.95 1.15
CA ASN A 82 -8.64 10.35 2.54
C ASN A 82 -7.81 9.52 3.52
N ALA A 83 -7.68 8.21 3.30
CA ALA A 83 -6.82 7.36 4.12
C ALA A 83 -5.35 7.76 4.01
N PHE A 84 -4.84 7.98 2.79
CA PHE A 84 -3.46 8.42 2.57
C PHE A 84 -3.18 9.81 3.18
N LYS A 85 -4.12 10.75 3.07
CA LYS A 85 -4.01 12.08 3.72
C LYS A 85 -3.97 11.96 5.24
N GLY A 86 -4.87 11.15 5.81
CA GLY A 86 -4.88 10.86 7.24
C GLY A 86 -3.55 10.26 7.72
N TYR A 87 -3.03 9.29 6.97
CA TYR A 87 -1.73 8.68 7.25
C TYR A 87 -0.56 9.68 7.16
N LEU A 88 -0.57 10.54 6.13
CA LEU A 88 0.46 11.57 5.89
C LEU A 88 0.59 12.52 7.09
N ILE A 89 -0.53 12.97 7.65
CA ILE A 89 -0.55 13.89 8.80
C ILE A 89 -0.47 13.16 10.15
N GLY A 90 -0.46 11.83 10.17
CA GLY A 90 -0.41 11.02 11.38
C GLY A 90 -1.74 10.87 12.11
N SER A 91 -2.87 11.21 11.47
CA SER A 91 -4.21 10.90 11.98
C SER A 91 -4.46 9.39 11.94
N GLU A 92 -5.30 8.90 12.84
CA GLU A 92 -5.78 7.51 12.86
C GLU A 92 -7.25 7.38 12.46
N SER A 93 -7.92 8.46 12.07
CA SER A 93 -9.35 8.46 11.69
C SER A 93 -9.66 7.43 10.60
N TRP A 94 -8.77 7.26 9.63
CA TRP A 94 -8.90 6.30 8.53
C TRP A 94 -8.92 4.83 8.99
N LYS A 95 -8.41 4.51 10.19
CA LYS A 95 -8.53 3.17 10.78
C LYS A 95 -9.94 2.87 11.28
N VAL A 96 -10.70 3.91 11.62
CA VAL A 96 -12.07 3.81 12.14
C VAL A 96 -13.09 3.98 11.02
N ASP A 97 -12.79 4.83 10.04
CA ASP A 97 -13.65 5.10 8.88
C ASP A 97 -13.73 3.91 7.90
N LEU A 98 -12.78 2.98 7.98
CA LEU A 98 -12.68 1.79 7.15
C LEU A 98 -12.64 0.53 8.01
N SER A 99 -13.06 -0.59 7.43
CA SER A 99 -13.02 -1.90 8.10
C SER A 99 -11.77 -2.65 7.70
N TRP A 100 -11.08 -3.23 8.69
CA TRP A 100 -9.78 -3.85 8.52
C TRP A 100 -9.77 -5.27 9.08
N GLU A 101 -9.06 -6.15 8.39
CA GLU A 101 -8.75 -7.49 8.84
C GLU A 101 -7.23 -7.66 8.90
N LYS A 102 -6.76 -8.35 9.93
CA LYS A 102 -5.34 -8.67 10.08
C LYS A 102 -4.98 -9.81 9.14
N GLU A 103 -3.96 -9.63 8.31
CA GLU A 103 -3.47 -10.68 7.43
C GLU A 103 -2.86 -11.83 8.27
N ASP A 104 -3.30 -13.06 8.02
CA ASP A 104 -2.76 -14.25 8.65
C ASP A 104 -1.61 -14.84 7.82
N LEU A 105 -0.39 -14.49 8.22
CA LEU A 105 0.85 -14.96 7.61
C LEU A 105 1.12 -16.46 7.84
N SER A 106 0.28 -17.16 8.60
CA SER A 106 0.44 -18.60 8.90
C SER A 106 -0.24 -19.53 7.89
N SER A 107 -0.81 -19.01 6.79
CA SER A 107 -1.51 -19.83 5.81
C SER A 107 -0.58 -20.36 4.71
N ASP A 108 -0.31 -21.65 4.82
CA ASP A 108 0.28 -22.54 3.81
C ASP A 108 -0.25 -22.27 2.39
N SER A 109 0.65 -22.46 1.42
CA SER A 109 0.43 -22.36 -0.02
C SER A 109 -0.80 -23.13 -0.53
N SER A 110 -1.91 -22.47 -0.83
CA SER A 110 -2.82 -22.77 -1.97
C SER A 110 -4.16 -22.04 -1.86
N SER A 111 -4.28 -20.84 -2.43
CA SER A 111 -5.55 -20.33 -2.99
C SER A 111 -5.25 -19.25 -4.02
N PHE A 112 -5.20 -19.66 -5.29
CA PHE A 112 -5.04 -18.78 -6.44
C PHE A 112 -6.29 -17.89 -6.57
N GLY A 113 -6.28 -16.71 -5.93
CA GLY A 113 -7.38 -15.76 -6.05
C GLY A 113 -7.20 -14.42 -5.33
N ALA A 114 -6.51 -14.38 -4.18
CA ALA A 114 -6.38 -13.18 -3.34
C ALA A 114 -4.93 -12.68 -3.10
N PHE A 115 -3.91 -13.43 -3.53
CA PHE A 115 -2.49 -13.16 -3.23
C PHE A 115 -1.81 -12.03 -4.02
N LYS A 116 -2.55 -11.15 -4.73
CA LYS A 116 -1.91 -10.20 -5.67
C LYS A 116 -1.04 -9.12 -5.02
N LEU A 117 -1.21 -8.80 -3.73
CA LEU A 117 -0.49 -7.70 -3.08
C LEU A 117 0.62 -8.12 -2.11
N LEU A 118 0.52 -9.31 -1.49
CA LEU A 118 1.49 -9.78 -0.49
C LEU A 118 2.90 -10.00 -1.08
N LEU A 119 3.01 -10.27 -2.38
CA LEU A 119 4.30 -10.45 -3.06
C LEU A 119 5.02 -9.13 -3.38
N ILE A 120 4.31 -7.99 -3.45
CA ILE A 120 4.90 -6.71 -3.85
C ILE A 120 5.73 -6.12 -2.71
N GLY A 121 5.25 -6.23 -1.46
CA GLY A 121 6.03 -5.83 -0.27
C GLY A 121 7.30 -6.67 -0.07
N LEU A 122 7.27 -7.95 -0.43
CA LEU A 122 8.39 -8.88 -0.24
C LEU A 122 9.50 -8.70 -1.29
N LEU A 123 9.17 -8.21 -2.49
CA LEU A 123 10.13 -7.97 -3.58
C LEU A 123 11.16 -6.85 -3.23
N ILE A 124 10.79 -5.91 -2.36
CA ILE A 124 11.68 -4.85 -1.87
C ILE A 124 12.78 -5.41 -0.95
N PHE A 125 12.50 -6.47 -0.19
CA PHE A 125 13.50 -7.07 0.72
C PHE A 125 14.60 -7.82 -0.05
N VAL A 126 14.27 -8.46 -1.17
CA VAL A 126 15.21 -9.28 -1.94
C VAL A 126 16.20 -8.42 -2.75
N VAL A 127 15.75 -7.32 -3.35
CA VAL A 127 16.62 -6.48 -4.20
C VAL A 127 17.68 -5.75 -3.38
N THR A 128 17.35 -5.30 -2.16
CA THR A 128 18.32 -4.59 -1.31
C THR A 128 19.41 -5.50 -0.72
N ILE A 129 19.10 -6.78 -0.46
CA ILE A 129 20.08 -7.73 0.10
C ILE A 129 21.10 -8.21 -0.95
N VAL A 130 20.68 -8.35 -2.21
CA VAL A 130 21.57 -8.82 -3.28
C VAL A 130 22.58 -7.74 -3.69
N LEU A 131 22.20 -6.45 -3.66
CA LEU A 131 23.10 -5.35 -4.03
C LEU A 131 24.14 -5.00 -2.95
N PHE A 132 23.95 -5.40 -1.70
CA PHE A 132 24.90 -5.13 -0.60
C PHE A 132 25.88 -6.29 -0.32
N ASN A 133 25.72 -7.45 -0.97
CA ASN A 133 26.57 -8.64 -0.80
C ASN A 133 27.32 -9.06 -2.08
N ALA A 134 27.38 -8.20 -3.10
CA ALA A 134 28.10 -8.44 -4.36
C ALA A 134 29.31 -7.51 -4.53
#